data_AF-A0A7R9AF65-F1
#
_entry.id   AF-A0A7R9AF65-F1
#
_cell.length_a   1.000
_cell.length_b   1.000
_cell.length_c   1.000
_cell.angle_alpha   90.00
_cell.angle_beta   90.00
_cell.angle_gamma   90.00
#
_symmetry.space_group_name_H-M   'P 1'
#
loop_
_entity.id
_entity.type
_entity.pdbx_description
1 polymer ?
#
loop_
_entity_poly.entity_id
_entity_poly.type
_entity_poly.pdbx_seq_one_letter_code
_entity_poly.pdbx_strand_id
1 'polypeptide(L)'
;DGLRISSPISQRKGVLQGDSLGSTLFVTCISSLANALKRAAPTIQVLFYADDLLLFLPSRDDLQSGLDALLARSNINYLQIVNRFDYLGVSLQPTLTFTNFVEKKKNEAAAVIDSLHNSHRLSTSTAMKTYRLEVQPIVTYGLKPIARRLKIAHMIDLDKIK
;
A
#
# COMPACT_ATOMS: atom_id res chain seq x y z
N ASP A 1 -3.94 24.08 38.40
CA ASP A 1 -2.48 23.81 38.31
C ASP A 1 -2.18 22.68 37.32
N GLY A 2 -1.99 23.03 36.04
CA GLY A 2 -1.88 22.05 34.93
C GLY A 2 -0.58 22.13 34.12
N LEU A 3 0.41 22.90 34.57
CA LEU A 3 1.69 23.05 33.89
C LEU A 3 2.73 22.12 34.50
N ARG A 4 2.57 20.80 34.30
CA ARG A 4 3.67 19.84 34.50
C ARG A 4 4.22 19.45 33.15
N ILE A 5 5.23 20.19 32.68
CA ILE A 5 6.03 19.80 31.53
C ILE A 5 6.93 18.65 31.99
N SER A 6 6.78 17.48 31.37
CA SER A 6 7.64 16.32 31.65
C SER A 6 9.09 16.64 31.28
N SER A 7 10.05 15.98 31.92
CA SER A 7 11.44 16.06 31.48
C SER A 7 11.59 15.62 30.01
N PRO A 8 12.54 16.21 29.24
CA PRO A 8 12.77 15.82 27.86
C PRO A 8 13.09 14.33 27.73
N ILE A 9 12.38 13.63 26.84
CA ILE A 9 12.64 12.22 26.52
C ILE A 9 13.72 12.17 25.44
N SER A 10 14.86 11.55 25.73
CA SER A 10 15.95 11.40 24.76
C SER A 10 15.66 10.23 23.81
N GLN A 11 15.47 10.53 22.52
CA GLN A 11 15.34 9.52 21.46
C GLN A 11 16.69 9.32 20.76
N ARG A 12 17.24 8.10 20.83
CA ARG A 12 18.53 7.74 20.22
C ARG A 12 18.42 6.90 18.94
N LYS A 13 17.23 6.37 18.65
CA LYS A 13 16.93 5.56 17.46
C LYS A 13 15.62 6.03 16.85
N GLY A 14 15.57 6.05 15.52
CA GLY A 14 14.39 6.49 14.76
C GLY A 14 14.29 8.01 14.61
N VAL A 15 13.35 8.43 13.77
CA VAL A 15 12.98 9.83 13.54
C VAL A 15 11.63 10.13 14.17
N LEU A 16 11.35 11.40 14.47
CA LEU A 16 10.04 11.81 14.99
C LEU A 16 8.98 11.70 13.88
N GLN A 17 7.82 11.13 14.22
CA GLN A 17 6.68 11.11 13.30
C GLN A 17 6.11 12.53 13.14
N GLY A 18 5.81 12.92 11.91
CA GLY A 18 5.37 14.29 11.59
C GLY A 18 6.50 15.29 11.37
N ASP A 19 7.77 14.88 11.53
CA ASP A 19 8.92 15.67 11.12
C ASP A 19 9.04 15.67 9.58
N SER A 20 9.19 16.85 8.99
CA SER A 20 9.33 17.04 7.55
C SER A 20 10.62 16.44 6.98
N LEU A 21 11.67 16.29 7.80
CA LEU A 21 12.94 15.68 7.41
C LEU A 21 12.93 14.15 7.60
N GLY A 22 12.03 13.62 8.42
CA GLY A 22 11.98 12.20 8.76
C GLY A 22 11.85 11.30 7.52
N SER A 23 10.99 11.71 6.57
CA SER A 23 10.78 10.99 5.30
C SER A 23 12.04 10.98 4.42
N THR A 24 12.74 12.10 4.30
CA THR A 24 13.97 12.23 3.50
C THR A 24 15.11 11.40 4.10
N LEU A 25 15.29 11.45 5.42
CA LEU A 25 16.30 10.65 6.12
C LEU A 25 16.02 9.15 5.96
N PHE A 26 14.76 8.75 6.04
CA PHE A 26 14.34 7.39 5.81
C PHE A 26 14.64 6.94 4.37
N VAL A 27 14.25 7.72 3.36
CA VAL A 27 14.53 7.43 1.93
C VAL A 27 16.03 7.30 1.67
N THR A 28 16.84 8.18 2.28
CA THR A 28 18.30 8.13 2.15
C THR A 28 18.86 6.85 2.76
N CYS A 29 18.37 6.44 3.93
CA CYS A 29 18.77 5.20 4.59
C CYS A 29 18.48 3.96 3.72
N ILE A 30 17.24 3.83 3.23
CA ILE A 30 16.85 2.67 2.41
C ILE A 30 17.51 2.64 1.02
N SER A 31 17.96 3.78 0.50
CA SER A 31 18.66 3.84 -0.79
C SER A 31 19.93 2.97 -0.80
N SER A 32 20.61 2.88 0.35
CA SER A 32 21.78 2.02 0.52
C SER A 32 21.44 0.54 0.37
N LEU A 33 20.29 0.11 0.91
CA LEU A 33 19.76 -1.24 0.77
C LEU A 33 19.36 -1.54 -0.67
N ALA A 34 18.68 -0.60 -1.34
CA ALA A 34 18.32 -0.76 -2.76
C ALA A 34 19.55 -0.99 -3.65
N ASN A 35 20.59 -0.17 -3.45
CA ASN A 35 21.85 -0.28 -4.19
C ASN A 35 22.60 -1.58 -3.86
N ALA A 36 22.56 -2.00 -2.61
CA ALA A 36 23.11 -3.26 -2.14
C ALA A 36 22.47 -4.48 -2.81
N LEU A 37 21.13 -4.50 -2.89
CA LEU A 37 20.37 -5.58 -3.55
C LEU A 37 20.67 -5.64 -5.04
N LYS A 38 20.66 -4.50 -5.73
CA LYS A 38 20.98 -4.43 -7.17
C LYS A 38 22.40 -4.90 -7.50
N ARG A 39 23.38 -4.67 -6.61
CA ARG A 39 24.74 -5.20 -6.79
C ARG A 39 24.80 -6.71 -6.63
N ALA A 40 24.00 -7.28 -5.73
CA ALA A 40 23.98 -8.72 -5.48
C ALA A 40 23.18 -9.50 -6.54
N ALA A 41 22.09 -8.92 -7.04
CA ALA A 41 21.24 -9.50 -8.08
C ALA A 41 20.93 -8.44 -9.15
N PRO A 42 21.72 -8.31 -10.22
CA PRO A 42 21.57 -7.23 -11.20
C PRO A 42 20.21 -7.18 -11.91
N THR A 43 19.51 -8.32 -12.01
CA THR A 43 18.18 -8.45 -12.64
C THR A 43 17.03 -8.08 -11.70
N ILE A 44 17.31 -7.80 -10.41
CA ILE A 44 16.29 -7.50 -9.42
C ILE A 44 15.62 -6.15 -9.67
N GLN A 45 14.30 -6.18 -9.78
CA GLN A 45 13.51 -4.97 -9.72
C GLN A 45 13.03 -4.78 -8.28
N VAL A 46 13.41 -3.65 -7.69
CA VAL A 46 13.12 -3.31 -6.30
C VAL A 46 12.19 -2.11 -6.29
N LEU A 47 11.04 -2.27 -5.65
CA LEU A 47 10.08 -1.19 -5.42
C LEU A 47 9.97 -0.97 -3.92
N PHE A 48 10.25 0.25 -3.48
CA PHE A 48 10.03 0.69 -2.10
C PHE A 48 8.86 1.65 -2.05
N TYR A 49 8.07 1.54 -0.99
CA TYR A 49 7.16 2.58 -0.55
C TYR A 49 7.24 2.69 0.97
N ALA A 50 7.94 3.72 1.45
CA ALA A 50 8.36 3.77 2.85
C ALA A 50 9.04 2.44 3.25
N ASP A 51 8.54 1.79 4.30
CA ASP A 51 9.01 0.50 4.82
C ASP A 51 8.54 -0.72 4.02
N ASP A 52 7.52 -0.57 3.15
CA ASP A 52 7.10 -1.63 2.26
C ASP A 52 8.14 -1.85 1.15
N LEU A 53 8.57 -3.11 1.00
CA LEU A 53 9.53 -3.55 -0.01
C LEU A 53 8.92 -4.65 -0.88
N LEU A 54 9.01 -4.48 -2.19
CA LEU A 54 8.59 -5.47 -3.17
C LEU A 54 9.73 -5.79 -4.13
N LEU A 55 10.02 -7.08 -4.25
CA LEU A 55 11.05 -7.62 -5.15
C LEU A 55 10.37 -8.35 -6.31
N PHE A 56 10.73 -7.98 -7.54
CA PHE A 56 10.29 -8.67 -8.74
C PHE A 56 11.48 -9.21 -9.52
N LEU A 57 11.46 -10.51 -9.79
CA LEU A 57 12.49 -11.23 -10.53
C LEU A 57 11.83 -12.16 -11.55
N PRO A 58 12.47 -12.43 -12.71
CA PRO A 58 11.86 -13.15 -13.81
C PRO A 58 11.76 -14.66 -13.56
N SER A 59 12.57 -15.21 -12.65
CA SER A 59 12.57 -16.63 -12.30
C SER A 59 12.52 -16.84 -10.78
N ARG A 60 12.11 -18.04 -10.37
CA ARG A 60 12.10 -18.45 -8.96
C ARG A 60 13.51 -18.50 -8.38
N ASP A 61 14.50 -18.91 -9.18
CA ASP A 61 15.89 -19.03 -8.74
C ASP A 61 16.51 -17.65 -8.54
N ASP A 62 16.20 -16.71 -9.43
CA ASP A 62 16.55 -15.30 -9.26
C ASP A 62 15.85 -14.70 -8.03
N LEU A 63 14.57 -15.04 -7.81
CA LEU A 63 13.82 -14.65 -6.62
C LEU A 63 14.50 -15.13 -5.33
N GLN A 64 14.86 -16.41 -5.27
CA GLN A 64 15.55 -17.00 -4.12
C GLN A 64 16.89 -16.30 -3.88
N SER A 65 17.69 -16.09 -4.93
CA SER A 65 18.98 -15.40 -4.83
C SER A 65 18.84 -13.95 -4.33
N GLY A 66 17.79 -13.24 -4.79
CA GLY A 66 17.46 -11.90 -4.33
C GLY A 66 17.03 -11.86 -2.86
N LEU A 67 16.26 -12.86 -2.42
CA LEU A 67 15.86 -13.02 -1.01
C LEU A 67 17.06 -13.39 -0.13
N ASP A 68 17.95 -14.26 -0.59
CA ASP A 68 19.17 -14.62 0.14
C ASP A 68 20.08 -13.40 0.32
N ALA A 69 20.22 -12.56 -0.71
CA ALA A 69 20.95 -11.30 -0.62
C ALA A 69 20.30 -10.29 0.35
N LEU A 70 18.97 -10.29 0.47
CA LEU A 70 18.24 -9.50 1.45
C LEU A 70 18.48 -10.03 2.86
N LEU A 71 18.33 -11.34 3.07
CA LEU A 71 18.57 -12.02 4.34
C LEU A 71 20.02 -11.83 4.83
N ALA A 72 21.01 -11.94 3.97
CA ALA A 72 22.41 -11.74 4.35
C ALA A 72 22.71 -10.30 4.83
N ARG A 73 21.90 -9.32 4.42
CA ARG A 73 22.09 -7.90 4.74
C ARG A 73 21.10 -7.37 5.78
N SER A 74 20.13 -8.17 6.18
CA SER A 74 19.11 -7.82 7.15
C SER A 74 19.15 -8.82 8.30
N ASN A 75 18.84 -8.41 9.52
CA ASN A 75 18.72 -9.36 10.64
C ASN A 75 17.37 -10.11 10.60
N ILE A 76 16.90 -10.48 9.40
CA ILE A 76 15.66 -11.19 9.17
C ILE A 76 15.98 -12.69 9.16
N ASN A 77 15.29 -13.47 10.00
CA ASN A 77 15.57 -14.90 10.16
C ASN A 77 14.51 -15.81 9.51
N TYR A 78 13.44 -15.25 8.95
CA TYR A 78 12.36 -16.02 8.35
C TYR A 78 11.71 -15.27 7.17
N LEU A 79 11.46 -16.00 6.09
CA LEU A 79 10.67 -15.54 4.94
C LEU A 79 9.63 -16.59 4.63
N GLN A 80 8.37 -16.16 4.47
CA GLN A 80 7.28 -17.03 4.06
C GLN A 80 7.00 -16.84 2.58
N ILE A 81 6.95 -17.94 1.82
CA ILE A 81 6.47 -17.92 0.45
C ILE A 81 4.94 -17.92 0.48
N VAL A 82 4.34 -16.89 -0.12
CA VAL A 82 2.88 -16.72 -0.18
C VAL A 82 2.41 -16.64 -1.63
N ASN A 83 1.25 -17.21 -1.92
CA ASN A 83 0.62 -17.16 -3.25
C ASN A 83 -0.19 -15.87 -3.47
N ARG A 84 -0.34 -15.06 -2.44
CA ARG A 84 -1.04 -13.78 -2.47
C ARG A 84 -0.33 -12.81 -1.54
N PHE A 85 -0.11 -11.59 -2.03
CA PHE A 85 0.51 -10.52 -1.27
C PHE A 85 -0.21 -9.20 -1.55
N ASP A 86 -0.65 -8.49 -0.51
CA ASP A 86 -1.27 -7.17 -0.65
C ASP A 86 -0.17 -6.10 -0.55
N TYR A 87 0.02 -5.31 -1.61
CA TYR A 87 1.00 -4.21 -1.65
C TYR A 87 0.27 -2.91 -1.96
N LEU A 88 0.36 -1.93 -1.04
CA LEU A 88 -0.31 -0.63 -1.16
C LEU A 88 -1.80 -0.75 -1.52
N GLY A 89 -2.50 -1.69 -0.90
CA GLY A 89 -3.93 -1.93 -1.15
C GLY A 89 -4.26 -2.66 -2.44
N VAL A 90 -3.27 -3.11 -3.22
CA VAL A 90 -3.47 -3.94 -4.42
C VAL A 90 -3.00 -5.37 -4.13
N SER A 91 -3.88 -6.35 -4.33
CA SER A 91 -3.52 -7.77 -4.20
C SER A 91 -2.77 -8.27 -5.43
N LEU A 92 -1.56 -8.79 -5.22
CA LEU A 92 -0.73 -9.47 -6.20
C LEU A 92 -0.92 -10.98 -6.06
N GLN A 93 -1.20 -11.64 -7.18
CA GLN A 93 -1.40 -13.09 -7.25
C GLN A 93 -0.94 -13.66 -8.60
N PRO A 94 -0.44 -14.91 -8.65
CA PRO A 94 0.05 -15.54 -9.89
C PRO A 94 -0.99 -15.56 -11.02
N THR A 95 -2.25 -15.80 -10.66
CA THR A 95 -3.38 -15.89 -11.59
C THR A 95 -3.84 -14.54 -12.14
N LEU A 96 -3.27 -13.42 -11.68
CA LEU A 96 -3.61 -12.05 -12.11
C LEU A 96 -5.12 -11.76 -12.19
N THR A 97 -5.91 -12.37 -11.30
CA THR A 97 -7.33 -12.05 -11.15
C THR A 97 -7.51 -10.98 -10.08
N PHE A 98 -8.43 -10.05 -10.32
CA PHE A 98 -8.64 -8.86 -9.49
C PHE A 98 -10.01 -8.86 -8.78
N THR A 99 -10.69 -10.01 -8.74
CA THR A 99 -12.01 -10.14 -8.11
C THR A 99 -11.96 -9.73 -6.63
N ASN A 100 -10.98 -10.24 -5.89
CA ASN A 100 -10.77 -9.90 -4.48
C ASN A 100 -10.48 -8.40 -4.27
N PHE A 101 -9.75 -7.78 -5.20
CA PHE A 101 -9.49 -6.34 -5.15
C PHE A 101 -10.78 -5.54 -5.30
N VAL A 102 -11.61 -5.89 -6.30
CA VAL A 102 -12.90 -5.25 -6.56
C VAL A 102 -13.86 -5.42 -5.38
N GLU A 103 -13.95 -6.62 -4.83
CA GLU A 103 -14.76 -6.89 -3.64
C GLU A 103 -14.30 -6.10 -2.43
N LYS A 104 -12.98 -6.01 -2.18
CA LYS A 104 -12.42 -5.20 -1.10
C LYS A 104 -12.80 -3.73 -1.27
N LYS A 105 -12.67 -3.16 -2.47
CA LYS A 105 -13.09 -1.78 -2.77
C LYS A 105 -14.58 -1.55 -2.60
N LYS A 106 -15.41 -2.52 -2.98
CA LYS A 106 -16.85 -2.48 -2.73
C LYS A 106 -17.17 -2.42 -1.25
N ASN A 107 -16.52 -3.27 -0.45
CA ASN A 107 -16.76 -3.34 0.98
C ASN A 107 -16.25 -2.07 1.70
N GLU A 108 -15.08 -1.55 1.32
CA GLU A 108 -14.54 -0.28 1.84
C GLU A 108 -15.47 0.90 1.51
N ALA A 109 -15.95 0.98 0.28
CA ALA A 109 -16.88 2.03 -0.16
C ALA A 109 -18.23 1.93 0.56
N ALA A 110 -18.79 0.72 0.68
CA ALA A 110 -20.05 0.48 1.40
C ALA A 110 -19.94 0.89 2.87
N ALA A 111 -18.84 0.53 3.55
CA ALA A 111 -18.60 0.93 4.94
C ALA A 111 -18.57 2.45 5.12
N VAL A 112 -17.98 3.18 4.16
CA VAL A 112 -17.98 4.66 4.19
C VAL A 112 -19.38 5.20 3.95
N ILE A 113 -20.12 4.67 2.98
CA ILE A 113 -21.51 5.06 2.72
C ILE A 113 -22.39 4.84 3.96
N ASP A 114 -22.22 3.71 4.65
CA ASP A 114 -22.94 3.41 5.88
C ASP A 114 -22.55 4.35 7.04
N SER A 115 -21.27 4.77 7.10
CA SER A 115 -20.79 5.71 8.11
C SER A 115 -21.30 7.15 7.92
N LEU A 116 -21.77 7.49 6.71
CA LEU A 116 -22.40 8.77 6.42
C LEU A 116 -23.80 8.79 7.06
N HIS A 117 -23.86 9.16 8.34
CA HIS A 117 -25.12 9.36 9.04
C HIS A 117 -26.02 10.37 8.28
N ASN A 118 -27.28 9.99 8.04
CA ASN A 118 -28.31 10.79 7.38
C ASN A 118 -28.18 10.97 5.85
N SER A 119 -27.61 10.01 5.12
CA SER A 119 -27.59 9.99 3.65
C SER A 119 -28.97 10.29 3.00
N HIS A 120 -30.07 9.89 3.64
CA HIS A 120 -31.45 10.14 3.16
C HIS A 120 -31.93 11.59 3.33
N ARG A 121 -31.22 12.43 4.10
CA ARG A 121 -31.57 13.85 4.33
C ARG A 121 -30.66 14.81 3.56
N LEU A 122 -29.67 14.29 2.83
CA LEU A 122 -28.78 15.10 2.03
C LEU A 122 -29.49 15.56 0.75
N SER A 123 -29.27 16.83 0.37
CA SER A 123 -29.62 17.26 -0.97
C SER A 123 -28.83 16.44 -2.00
N THR A 124 -29.38 16.20 -3.18
CA THR A 124 -28.71 15.48 -4.27
C THR A 124 -27.36 16.09 -4.63
N SER A 125 -27.24 17.42 -4.57
CA SER A 125 -25.99 18.15 -4.78
C SER A 125 -24.95 17.85 -3.69
N THR A 126 -25.37 17.84 -2.42
CA THR A 126 -24.49 17.51 -1.30
C THR A 126 -24.07 16.05 -1.35
N ALA A 127 -25.01 15.12 -1.59
CA ALA A 127 -24.73 13.69 -1.72
C ALA A 127 -23.71 13.42 -2.82
N MET A 128 -23.86 14.05 -3.99
CA MET A 128 -22.92 13.92 -5.10
C MET A 128 -21.53 14.49 -4.77
N LYS A 129 -21.45 15.60 -4.02
CA LYS A 129 -20.17 16.16 -3.54
C LYS A 129 -19.51 15.22 -2.54
N THR A 130 -20.25 14.71 -1.57
CA THR A 130 -19.76 13.75 -0.57
C THR A 130 -19.26 12.47 -1.26
N TYR A 131 -20.00 11.93 -2.23
CA TYR A 131 -19.55 10.80 -3.03
C TYR A 131 -18.21 11.07 -3.71
N ARG A 132 -18.05 12.23 -4.37
CA ARG A 132 -16.80 12.59 -5.07
C ARG A 132 -15.61 12.78 -4.13
N LEU A 133 -15.85 13.23 -2.91
CA LEU A 133 -14.81 13.51 -1.91
C LEU A 133 -14.38 12.26 -1.14
N GLU A 134 -15.33 11.39 -0.76
CA GLU A 134 -15.07 10.28 0.16
C GLU A 134 -15.06 8.92 -0.55
N VAL A 135 -16.06 8.65 -1.41
CA VAL A 135 -16.29 7.32 -2.00
C VAL A 135 -15.48 7.12 -3.28
N GLN A 136 -15.48 8.12 -4.17
CA GLN A 136 -14.78 8.04 -5.46
C GLN A 136 -13.27 7.79 -5.30
N PRO A 137 -12.53 8.42 -4.36
CA PRO A 137 -11.11 8.12 -4.17
C PRO A 137 -10.86 6.66 -3.79
N ILE A 138 -11.72 6.05 -2.97
CA ILE A 138 -11.60 4.65 -2.55
C ILE A 138 -11.71 3.71 -3.75
N VAL A 139 -12.73 3.93 -4.59
CA VAL A 139 -13.01 3.13 -5.78
C VAL A 139 -11.92 3.31 -6.86
N THR A 140 -11.41 4.52 -7.03
CA THR A 140 -10.45 4.84 -8.10
C THR A 140 -8.99 4.57 -7.71
N TYR A 141 -8.66 4.53 -6.42
CA TYR A 141 -7.33 4.24 -5.94
C TYR A 141 -6.86 2.84 -6.38
N GLY A 142 -5.72 2.77 -7.05
CA GLY A 142 -5.15 1.52 -7.57
C GLY A 142 -5.85 0.97 -8.83
N LEU A 143 -6.92 1.62 -9.32
CA LEU A 143 -7.67 1.13 -10.49
C LEU A 143 -6.91 1.32 -11.81
N LYS A 144 -6.25 2.47 -11.99
CA LYS A 144 -5.49 2.83 -13.21
C LYS A 144 -4.51 1.74 -13.69
N PRO A 145 -3.62 1.18 -12.85
CA PRO A 145 -2.68 0.15 -13.28
C PRO A 145 -3.34 -1.18 -13.67
N ILE A 146 -4.49 -1.52 -13.08
CA ILE A 146 -5.16 -2.82 -13.29
C ILE A 146 -6.32 -2.75 -14.29
N ALA A 147 -6.77 -1.55 -14.68
CA ALA A 147 -7.99 -1.35 -15.48
C ALA A 147 -8.03 -2.19 -16.76
N ARG A 148 -6.90 -2.32 -17.46
CA ARG A 148 -6.79 -3.13 -18.69
C ARG A 148 -6.99 -4.64 -18.47
N ARG A 149 -6.86 -5.10 -17.24
CA ARG A 149 -6.99 -6.51 -16.84
C ARG A 149 -8.33 -6.80 -16.14
N LEU A 150 -9.18 -5.78 -15.97
CA LEU A 150 -10.51 -5.96 -15.42
C LEU A 150 -11.48 -6.46 -16.50
N LYS A 151 -12.33 -7.40 -16.11
CA LYS A 151 -13.44 -7.86 -16.94
C LYS A 151 -14.57 -6.83 -16.92
N ILE A 152 -15.43 -6.84 -17.94
CA ILE A 152 -16.63 -5.98 -18.00
C ILE A 152 -17.51 -6.17 -16.76
N ALA A 153 -17.66 -7.41 -16.28
CA ALA A 153 -18.40 -7.72 -15.04
C ALA A 153 -17.86 -6.93 -13.83
N HIS A 154 -16.53 -6.82 -13.69
CA HIS A 154 -15.92 -6.06 -12.61
C HIS A 154 -16.22 -4.55 -12.73
N MET A 155 -16.26 -4.01 -13.96
CA MET A 155 -16.59 -2.60 -14.17
C MET A 155 -18.06 -2.31 -13.84
N ILE A 156 -18.96 -3.22 -14.20
CA ILE A 156 -20.38 -3.14 -13.84
C ILE A 156 -20.54 -3.18 -12.32
N ASP A 157 -19.81 -4.06 -11.63
CA ASP A 157 -19.90 -4.19 -10.18
C ASP A 157 -19.34 -2.97 -9.43
N LEU A 158 -18.31 -2.31 -9.96
CA LEU A 158 -17.82 -1.04 -9.43
C LEU A 158 -18.80 0.12 -9.69
N ASP A 159 -19.54 0.09 -10.81
CA ASP A 159 -20.53 1.13 -11.13
C ASP A 159 -21.74 1.09 -10.21
N LYS A 160 -22.11 -0.09 -9.70
CA LYS A 160 -23.20 -0.29 -8.72
C LYS A 160 -22.95 0.35 -7.34
N ILE A 161 -21.73 0.83 -7.07
CA ILE A 161 -21.37 1.50 -5.81
C ILE A 161 -21.89 2.96 -5.80
N LYS A 162 -22.31 3.49 -6.95
CA LYS A 162 -22.85 4.85 -7.11
C LYS A 162 -24.25 5.03 -6.51
#